data_AF-A0A968BTK6-F1
#
_entry.id   AF-A0A968BTK6-F1
#
_cell.length_a   1.000
_cell.length_b   1.000
_cell.length_c   1.000
_cell.angle_alpha   90.00
_cell.angle_beta   90.00
_cell.angle_gamma   90.00
#
_symmetry.space_group_name_H-M   'P 1'
#
loop_
_entity.id
_entity.type
_entity.pdbx_description
1 polymer ?
#
loop_
_entity_poly.entity_id
_entity_poly.type
_entity_poly.pdbx_seq_one_letter_code
_entity_poly.pdbx_strand_id
1 'polypeptide(L)'
;TSGALEYHGENMLAQAGVMEEVAQDMAMGDGEALTALSVSMGIPAEERAHFKKTMHENFSTIFPSEDVTAEEVMSNIQNVMNQDNKLASLS
;
A
#
# COMPACT_ATOMS: atom_id res chain seq x y z
N THR A 1 -5.44 5.96 -27.93
CA THR A 1 -6.09 6.36 -26.67
C THR A 1 -6.04 5.16 -25.76
N SER A 2 -4.99 5.05 -24.94
CA SER A 2 -4.70 3.84 -24.17
C SER A 2 -5.60 3.79 -22.94
N GLY A 3 -6.77 3.19 -23.10
CA GLY A 3 -7.65 2.78 -22.00
C GLY A 3 -7.04 1.58 -21.29
N ALA A 4 -6.06 1.83 -20.41
CA ALA A 4 -5.54 0.82 -19.51
C ALA A 4 -6.49 0.71 -18.31
N LEU A 5 -7.47 -0.19 -18.46
CA LEU A 5 -8.12 -0.94 -17.40
C LEU A 5 -8.86 -0.10 -16.34
N GLU A 6 -10.14 0.13 -16.61
CA GLU A 6 -11.14 0.43 -15.60
C GLU A 6 -11.03 -0.57 -14.44
N TYR A 7 -10.54 -0.12 -13.30
CA TYR A 7 -10.55 -0.84 -12.03
C TYR A 7 -12.00 -0.90 -11.51
N HIS A 8 -12.82 -1.73 -12.14
CA HIS A 8 -14.24 -1.90 -11.84
C HIS A 8 -14.46 -2.90 -10.68
N GLY A 9 -13.75 -2.68 -9.58
CA GLY A 9 -13.85 -3.50 -8.37
C GLY A 9 -13.25 -2.76 -7.19
N GLU A 10 -13.94 -1.69 -6.75
CA GLU A 10 -13.75 -1.01 -5.47
C GLU A 10 -12.30 -1.02 -4.96
N ASN A 11 -11.51 -0.03 -5.38
CA ASN A 11 -10.22 0.25 -4.75
C ASN A 11 -10.50 0.40 -3.25
N MET A 12 -10.13 -0.60 -2.45
CA MET A 12 -10.47 -0.67 -1.03
C MET A 12 -10.00 0.61 -0.33
N LEU A 13 -8.87 1.16 -0.77
CA LEU A 13 -8.30 2.44 -0.32
C LEU A 13 -9.06 3.68 -0.79
N ALA A 14 -9.88 3.61 -1.84
CA ALA A 14 -10.65 4.76 -2.32
C ALA A 14 -11.80 5.14 -1.37
N GLN A 15 -12.18 4.26 -0.44
CA GLN A 15 -12.97 4.66 0.71
C GLN A 15 -12.05 5.37 1.72
N ALA A 16 -12.32 6.64 1.98
CA ALA A 16 -11.54 7.48 2.90
C ALA A 16 -11.25 6.77 4.24
N GLY A 17 -12.26 6.12 4.83
CA GLY A 17 -12.10 5.39 6.09
C GLY A 17 -11.06 4.26 6.02
N VAL A 18 -11.03 3.49 4.93
CA VAL A 18 -10.03 2.42 4.76
C VAL A 18 -8.63 3.01 4.58
N MET A 19 -8.50 4.12 3.85
CA MET A 19 -7.21 4.78 3.67
C MET A 19 -6.64 5.27 5.01
N GLU A 20 -7.49 5.86 5.86
CA GLU A 20 -7.12 6.28 7.21
C GLU A 20 -6.72 5.10 8.09
N GLU A 21 -7.46 3.98 8.05
CA GLU A 21 -7.12 2.75 8.78
C GLU A 21 -5.78 2.16 8.30
N VAL A 22 -5.56 2.10 6.98
CA VAL A 22 -4.28 1.64 6.42
C VAL A 22 -3.14 2.57 6.84
N ALA A 23 -3.35 3.89 6.81
CA ALA A 23 -2.35 4.85 7.23
C ALA A 23 -1.98 4.65 8.71
N GLN A 24 -2.99 4.48 9.57
CA GLN A 24 -2.79 4.24 11.00
C GLN A 24 -2.03 2.93 11.24
N ASP A 25 -2.44 1.84 10.61
CA ASP A 25 -1.79 0.53 10.73
C ASP A 25 -0.36 0.54 10.18
N MET A 26 -0.13 1.27 9.08
CA MET A 26 1.21 1.49 8.53
C MET A 26 2.09 2.31 9.47
N ALA A 27 1.54 3.35 10.08
CA ALA A 27 2.25 4.14 11.09
C ALA A 27 2.53 3.33 12.37
N MET A 28 1.72 2.34 12.71
CA MET A 28 2.00 1.39 13.80
C MET A 28 2.96 0.26 13.39
N GLY A 29 3.08 0.00 12.08
CA GLY A 29 3.87 -1.10 11.50
C GLY A 29 3.19 -2.46 11.55
N ASP A 30 1.95 -2.52 12.03
CA ASP A 30 1.10 -3.70 12.03
C ASP A 30 -0.38 -3.29 12.10
N GLY A 31 -1.25 -4.20 11.70
CA GLY A 31 -2.70 -4.01 11.77
C GLY A 31 -3.46 -4.73 10.66
N GLU A 32 -4.78 -4.78 10.80
CA GLU A 32 -5.67 -5.56 9.93
C GLU A 32 -5.83 -4.93 8.55
N ALA A 33 -5.92 -3.59 8.47
CA ALA A 33 -6.09 -2.88 7.21
C ALA A 33 -4.83 -2.97 6.34
N LEU A 34 -3.65 -2.76 6.93
CA LEU A 34 -2.37 -2.96 6.23
C LEU A 34 -2.19 -4.43 5.80
N THR A 35 -2.65 -5.37 6.62
CA THR A 35 -2.64 -6.80 6.25
C THR A 35 -3.57 -7.07 5.07
N ALA A 36 -4.80 -6.57 5.11
CA ALA A 36 -5.78 -6.72 4.03
C ALA A 36 -5.25 -6.12 2.72
N LEU A 37 -4.58 -4.97 2.78
CA LEU A 37 -3.92 -4.38 1.62
C LEU A 37 -2.85 -5.31 1.05
N SER A 38 -1.95 -5.83 1.88
CA SER A 38 -0.91 -6.77 1.43
C SER A 38 -1.52 -8.05 0.81
N VAL A 39 -2.65 -8.51 1.31
CA VAL A 39 -3.39 -9.65 0.74
C VAL A 39 -3.99 -9.28 -0.62
N SER A 40 -4.61 -8.11 -0.73
CA SER A 40 -5.19 -7.60 -1.98
C SER A 40 -4.13 -7.45 -3.08
N MET A 41 -2.93 -7.01 -2.71
CA MET A 41 -1.77 -6.92 -3.60
C MET A 41 -1.12 -8.28 -3.93
N GLY A 42 -1.58 -9.37 -3.33
CA GLY A 42 -1.02 -10.71 -3.58
C GLY A 42 0.31 -10.98 -2.86
N ILE A 43 0.67 -10.21 -1.84
CA ILE A 43 1.89 -10.41 -1.07
C ILE A 43 1.79 -11.73 -0.27
N PRO A 44 2.73 -12.67 -0.45
CA PRO A 44 2.74 -13.94 0.26
C PRO A 44 2.97 -13.73 1.75
N ALA A 45 2.37 -14.58 2.58
CA ALA A 45 2.37 -14.40 4.04
C ALA A 45 3.78 -14.35 4.65
N GLU A 46 4.75 -15.06 4.05
CA GLU A 46 6.17 -15.03 4.45
C GLU A 46 6.82 -13.66 4.27
N GLU A 47 6.45 -12.90 3.23
CA GLU A 47 6.99 -11.58 2.95
C GLU A 47 6.16 -10.45 3.57
N ARG A 48 4.95 -10.72 4.09
CA ARG A 48 4.09 -9.69 4.70
C ARG A 48 4.75 -8.98 5.86
N ALA A 49 5.50 -9.69 6.69
CA ALA A 49 6.23 -9.06 7.79
C ALA A 49 7.27 -8.04 7.28
N HIS A 50 7.97 -8.39 6.20
CA HIS A 50 8.95 -7.51 5.55
C HIS A 50 8.27 -6.34 4.83
N PHE A 51 7.16 -6.60 4.13
CA PHE A 51 6.31 -5.59 3.52
C PHE A 51 5.84 -4.56 4.54
N LYS A 52 5.16 -5.00 5.62
CA LYS A 52 4.66 -4.11 6.68
C LYS A 52 5.75 -3.24 7.27
N LYS A 53 6.90 -3.84 7.59
CA LYS A 53 8.06 -3.12 8.11
C LYS A 53 8.56 -2.06 7.12
N THR A 54 8.71 -2.44 5.84
CA THR A 54 9.18 -1.53 4.79
C THR A 54 8.21 -0.36 4.58
N MET A 55 6.90 -0.64 4.59
CA MET A 55 5.86 0.38 4.51
C MET A 55 5.90 1.33 5.70
N HIS A 56 6.09 0.81 6.92
CA HIS A 56 6.25 1.61 8.13
C HIS A 56 7.49 2.51 8.09
N GLU A 57 8.64 1.95 7.69
CA GLU A 57 9.90 2.70 7.57
C GLU A 57 9.81 3.80 6.49
N ASN A 58 8.96 3.62 5.49
CA ASN A 58 8.72 4.59 4.41
C ASN A 58 7.37 5.29 4.52
N PHE A 59 6.74 5.30 5.70
CA PHE A 59 5.40 5.86 5.90
C PHE A 59 5.29 7.30 5.38
N SER A 60 6.27 8.16 5.70
CA SER A 60 6.30 9.55 5.23
C SER A 60 6.45 9.71 3.72
N THR A 61 6.97 8.70 3.02
CA THR A 61 7.05 8.68 1.55
C THR A 61 5.72 8.24 0.96
N ILE A 62 5.02 7.32 1.62
CA ILE A 62 3.75 6.76 1.17
C ILE A 62 2.59 7.73 1.43
N PHE A 63 2.55 8.30 2.62
CA PHE A 63 1.60 9.32 3.08
C PHE A 63 2.34 10.65 3.31
N PRO A 64 2.68 11.39 2.24
CA PRO A 64 3.41 12.66 2.35
C PRO A 64 2.56 13.79 2.96
N SER A 65 1.23 13.68 2.88
CA SER A 65 0.26 14.66 3.38
C SER A 65 -1.09 14.00 3.63
N GLU A 66 -1.96 14.65 4.41
CA GLU A 66 -3.33 14.19 4.69
C GLU A 66 -4.25 14.21 3.46
N ASP A 67 -3.97 15.09 2.49
CA ASP A 67 -4.72 15.20 1.21
C ASP A 67 -4.29 14.18 0.15
N VAL A 68 -3.43 13.21 0.48
CA VAL A 68 -2.95 12.21 -0.50
C VAL A 68 -4.11 11.36 -1.00
N THR A 69 -4.17 11.12 -2.31
CA THR A 69 -5.22 10.27 -2.90
C THR A 69 -4.85 8.79 -2.85
N ALA A 70 -5.86 7.91 -2.88
CA ALA A 70 -5.64 6.46 -2.92
C ALA A 70 -4.76 6.01 -4.10
N GLU A 71 -4.86 6.69 -5.25
CA GLU A 71 -4.02 6.43 -6.43
C GLU A 71 -2.56 6.82 -6.16
N GLU A 72 -2.32 7.96 -5.52
CA GLU A 72 -0.98 8.40 -5.13
C GLU A 72 -0.36 7.48 -4.08
N VAL A 73 -1.11 7.11 -3.05
CA VAL A 73 -0.66 6.13 -2.03
C VAL A 73 -0.24 4.82 -2.70
N MET A 74 -1.04 4.32 -3.64
CA MET A 74 -0.70 3.10 -4.38
C MET A 74 0.54 3.26 -5.27
N SER A 75 0.72 4.42 -5.90
CA SER A 75 1.94 4.71 -6.65
C SER A 75 3.17 4.77 -5.74
N ASN A 76 3.04 5.41 -4.57
CA ASN A 76 4.13 5.52 -3.61
C ASN A 76 4.52 4.16 -3.02
N ILE A 77 3.54 3.30 -2.70
CA ILE A 77 3.79 1.93 -2.24
C ILE A 77 4.56 1.14 -3.30
N GLN A 78 4.16 1.22 -4.58
CA GLN A 78 4.88 0.57 -5.66
C GLN A 78 6.32 1.10 -5.78
N ASN A 79 6.53 2.41 -5.66
CA ASN A 79 7.88 2.99 -5.66
C ASN A 79 8.73 2.43 -4.51
N VAL A 80 8.19 2.39 -3.30
CA VAL A 80 8.88 1.83 -2.12
C VAL A 80 9.18 0.34 -2.30
N MET A 81 8.24 -0.44 -2.84
CA MET A 81 8.47 -1.86 -3.11
C MET A 81 9.58 -2.07 -4.15
N ASN A 82 9.60 -1.26 -5.23
CA ASN A 82 10.66 -1.32 -6.24
C ASN A 82 12.05 -0.95 -5.69
N GLN A 83 12.11 -0.13 -4.63
CA GLN A 83 13.36 0.19 -3.94
C GLN A 83 13.85 -0.92 -3.01
N ASP A 84 12.96 -1.82 -2.59
CA ASP A 84 13.31 -2.97 -1.76
C ASP A 84 13.61 -4.21 -2.62
N ASN A 85 14.80 -4.79 -2.44
CA ASN A 85 15.26 -5.91 -3.27
C ASN A 85 14.39 -7.18 -3.16
N LYS A 86 13.66 -7.37 -2.05
CA LYS A 86 12.78 -8.53 -1.87
C LYS A 86 11.40 -8.26 -2.46
N LEU A 87 10.85 -7.08 -2.17
CA LEU A 87 9.51 -6.69 -2.61
C LEU A 87 9.47 -6.33 -4.10
N ALA A 88 10.58 -5.91 -4.71
CA ALA A 88 10.64 -5.58 -6.14
C ALA A 88 10.32 -6.77 -7.05
N SER A 89 10.47 -8.01 -6.56
CA SER A 89 10.04 -9.21 -7.29
C SER A 89 8.52 -9.43 -7.27
N LEU A 90 7.81 -8.70 -6.40
CA LEU A 90 6.38 -8.79 -6.14
C LEU A 90 5.60 -7.54 -6.59
N SER A 91 6.31 -6.46 -6.96
CA SER A 91 5.74 -5.17 -7.39
C SER A 91 5.33 -5.15 -8.85
#